data_AF-A0A7J8BMV6-F1
#
_entry.id   AF-A0A7J8BMV6-F1
#
_cell.length_a   1.000
_cell.length_b   1.000
_cell.length_c   1.000
_cell.angle_alpha   90.00
_cell.angle_beta   90.00
_cell.angle_gamma   90.00
#
_symmetry.space_group_name_H-M   'P 1'
#
loop_
_entity.id
_entity.type
_entity.pdbx_description
1 polymer ?
#
loop_
_entity_poly.entity_id
_entity_poly.type
_entity_poly.pdbx_seq_one_letter_code
_entity_poly.pdbx_strand_id
1 'polypeptide(L)'
;MSTTESVSEFLLRRLTANELSSVSDLDRCRLYLQVFAELTDLHVQGGTGGHLIGRVIAPLKKASIRHLRDTDSEQGPALGRQIQRAVSMAALAAVCEAIDQKPALQLHSLDTGPLEQFLASLQLDRMLQKPHPEEQSSFLEESSSSQGWGKVAAQYIHDQWVCLSFLLKKHHTLVPASEGELPEPRLPAVQRPARTLQAAVAALAVLPSVSVLPVLRCMRLLVPKLLASSESVCVEAFDAAWRTVSSLSNTQLTFWPSLKAFVQFVFDTKVLTIAAKIKGQAYFKIKEIMHKMIEMSAVKSGVFNTLITHCCQSWVVPASNGSQGSLSSAESYGELVLEACTFGTVFRRDQR
;
A
#
# COMPACT_ATOMS: atom_id res chain seq x y z
N MET A 1 16.47 -6.33 -33.90
CA MET A 1 15.93 -6.14 -32.54
C MET A 1 16.61 -4.93 -31.94
N SER A 2 15.84 -4.01 -31.39
CA SER A 2 16.42 -2.87 -30.66
C SER A 2 17.04 -3.32 -29.34
N THR A 3 17.99 -2.57 -28.79
CA THR A 3 18.59 -2.84 -27.47
C THR A 3 17.53 -2.96 -26.39
N THR A 4 16.50 -2.10 -26.45
CA THR A 4 15.38 -2.08 -25.53
C THR A 4 14.53 -3.36 -25.59
N GLU A 5 14.25 -3.88 -26.79
CA GLU A 5 13.53 -5.15 -26.95
C GLU A 5 14.30 -6.33 -26.34
N SER A 6 15.62 -6.37 -26.54
CA SER A 6 16.47 -7.42 -25.96
C SER A 6 16.48 -7.38 -24.43
N VAL A 7 16.55 -6.18 -23.84
CA VAL A 7 16.47 -6.01 -22.39
C VAL A 7 15.09 -6.43 -21.87
N SER A 8 14.02 -6.02 -22.55
CA SER A 8 12.65 -6.38 -22.20
C SER A 8 12.41 -7.90 -22.21
N GLU A 9 12.89 -8.61 -23.22
CA GLU A 9 12.81 -10.08 -23.29
C GLU A 9 13.64 -10.76 -22.21
N PHE A 10 14.85 -10.23 -21.93
CA PHE A 10 15.68 -10.74 -20.85
C PHE A 10 14.99 -10.62 -19.49
N LEU A 11 14.41 -9.46 -19.19
CA LEU A 11 13.66 -9.24 -17.94
C LEU A 11 12.46 -10.18 -17.84
N LEU A 12 11.68 -10.30 -18.92
CA LEU A 12 10.52 -11.19 -18.95
C LEU A 12 10.94 -12.63 -18.67
N ARG A 13 11.98 -13.14 -19.35
CA ARG A 13 12.48 -14.50 -19.13
C ARG A 13 12.92 -14.70 -17.68
N ARG A 14 13.76 -13.81 -17.16
CA ARG A 14 14.30 -13.92 -15.78
C ARG A 14 13.21 -13.92 -14.71
N LEU A 15 12.15 -13.14 -14.90
CA LEU A 15 11.05 -13.02 -13.93
C LEU A 15 10.00 -14.15 -14.05
N THR A 16 9.94 -14.85 -15.19
CA THR A 16 8.85 -15.80 -15.49
C THR A 16 9.28 -17.24 -15.78
N ALA A 17 10.55 -17.53 -16.01
CA ALA A 17 11.00 -18.86 -16.43
C ALA A 17 11.53 -19.73 -15.27
N ASN A 18 11.17 -19.45 -14.00
CA ASN A 18 11.68 -20.16 -12.81
C ASN A 18 13.22 -20.15 -12.70
N GLU A 19 13.88 -19.16 -13.31
CA GLU A 19 15.35 -19.02 -13.31
C GLU A 19 15.88 -18.43 -11.98
N LEU A 20 14.98 -17.90 -11.13
CA LEU A 20 15.27 -17.39 -9.80
C LEU A 20 14.74 -18.39 -8.78
N SER A 21 15.63 -19.11 -8.09
CA SER A 21 15.26 -20.26 -7.26
C SER A 21 15.85 -20.23 -5.85
N SER A 22 16.74 -19.28 -5.55
CA SER A 22 17.36 -19.10 -4.23
C SER A 22 16.92 -17.80 -3.54
N VAL A 23 17.11 -17.72 -2.22
CA VAL A 23 16.85 -16.47 -1.46
C VAL A 23 17.72 -15.31 -1.97
N SER A 24 18.98 -15.58 -2.34
CA SER A 24 19.88 -14.58 -2.93
C SER A 24 19.42 -14.04 -4.28
N ASP A 25 18.60 -14.78 -5.02
CA ASP A 25 18.05 -14.31 -6.30
C ASP A 25 17.02 -13.19 -6.14
N LEU A 26 16.52 -12.95 -4.93
CA LEU A 26 15.55 -11.87 -4.70
C LEU A 26 16.19 -10.48 -4.80
N ASP A 27 17.47 -10.33 -4.51
CA ASP A 27 18.16 -9.08 -4.77
C ASP A 27 18.35 -8.86 -6.28
N ARG A 28 18.56 -9.92 -7.06
CA ARG A 28 18.54 -9.87 -8.54
C ARG A 28 17.15 -9.52 -9.07
N CYS A 29 16.10 -10.12 -8.52
CA CYS A 29 14.71 -9.80 -8.83
C CYS A 29 14.43 -8.30 -8.65
N ARG A 30 14.86 -7.72 -7.51
CA ARG A 30 14.71 -6.29 -7.24
C ARG A 30 15.40 -5.42 -8.27
N LEU A 31 16.64 -5.76 -8.66
CA LEU A 31 17.35 -5.05 -9.72
C LEU A 31 16.61 -5.14 -11.06
N TYR A 32 16.11 -6.32 -11.43
CA TYR A 32 15.32 -6.50 -12.65
C TYR A 32 14.03 -5.66 -12.64
N LEU A 33 13.35 -5.57 -11.50
CA LEU A 33 12.14 -4.76 -11.36
C LEU A 33 12.43 -3.26 -11.36
N GLN A 34 13.60 -2.82 -10.85
CA GLN A 34 14.05 -1.43 -10.99
C GLN A 34 14.32 -1.08 -12.45
N VAL A 35 15.02 -1.95 -13.19
CA VAL A 35 15.22 -1.74 -14.64
C VAL A 35 13.88 -1.72 -15.37
N PHE A 36 12.93 -2.59 -15.00
CA PHE A 36 11.57 -2.54 -15.53
C PHE A 36 10.90 -1.19 -15.26
N ALA A 37 10.96 -0.66 -14.04
CA ALA A 37 10.38 0.64 -13.69
C ALA A 37 10.98 1.77 -14.53
N GLU A 38 12.31 1.85 -14.64
CA GLU A 38 13.02 2.84 -15.47
C GLU A 38 12.64 2.73 -16.95
N LEU A 39 12.55 1.51 -17.49
CA LEU A 39 12.06 1.29 -18.84
C LEU A 39 10.63 1.83 -18.98
N THR A 40 9.75 1.60 -18.00
CA THR A 40 8.40 2.18 -18.07
C THR A 40 8.38 3.70 -18.02
N ASP A 41 9.34 4.34 -17.35
CA ASP A 41 9.47 5.82 -17.30
C ASP A 41 9.89 6.39 -18.65
N LEU A 42 10.93 5.81 -19.27
CA LEU A 42 11.52 6.32 -20.51
C LEU A 42 10.56 6.30 -21.70
N HIS A 43 9.74 5.25 -21.85
CA HIS A 43 8.91 5.09 -23.05
C HIS A 43 7.64 5.94 -23.05
N VAL A 44 7.14 6.36 -21.88
CA VAL A 44 5.97 7.24 -21.82
C VAL A 44 6.30 8.66 -22.27
N GLN A 45 7.57 9.06 -22.18
CA GLN A 45 8.05 10.35 -22.70
C GLN A 45 8.29 10.32 -24.23
N GLY A 46 8.43 9.15 -24.85
CA GLY A 46 8.88 8.99 -26.24
C GLY A 46 7.81 8.81 -27.33
N GLY A 47 6.52 8.81 -27.00
CA GLY A 47 5.38 8.78 -27.95
C GLY A 47 5.17 7.50 -28.78
N THR A 48 6.23 6.79 -29.18
CA THR A 48 6.20 5.53 -29.96
C THR A 48 6.49 4.28 -29.11
N GLY A 49 6.82 4.45 -27.83
CA GLY A 49 7.26 3.38 -26.92
C GLY A 49 6.15 2.59 -26.21
N GLY A 50 4.90 3.03 -26.27
CA GLY A 50 3.78 2.39 -25.55
C GLY A 50 3.53 0.93 -25.95
N HIS A 51 3.81 0.57 -27.21
CA HIS A 51 3.60 -0.77 -27.74
C HIS A 51 4.63 -1.80 -27.24
N LEU A 52 5.87 -1.38 -26.98
CA LEU A 52 6.94 -2.27 -26.48
C LEU A 52 6.72 -2.66 -25.01
N ILE A 53 6.25 -1.73 -24.18
CA ILE A 53 5.93 -2.03 -22.78
C ILE A 53 4.66 -2.87 -22.66
N GLY A 54 3.64 -2.61 -23.47
CA GLY A 54 2.44 -3.45 -23.53
C GLY A 54 2.78 -4.92 -23.81
N ARG A 55 3.80 -5.17 -24.66
CA ARG A 55 4.32 -6.50 -24.96
C ARG A 55 5.03 -7.19 -23.78
N VAL A 56 5.51 -6.46 -22.78
CA VAL A 56 6.13 -7.04 -21.57
C VAL A 56 5.10 -7.19 -20.45
N ILE A 57 4.25 -6.19 -20.24
CA ILE A 57 3.27 -6.16 -19.15
C ILE A 57 2.29 -7.33 -19.25
N ALA A 58 1.72 -7.59 -20.43
CA ALA A 58 0.70 -8.63 -20.57
C ALA A 58 1.26 -10.05 -20.29
N PRO A 59 2.39 -10.47 -20.88
CA PRO A 59 3.01 -11.75 -20.54
C PRO A 59 3.46 -11.84 -19.08
N LEU A 60 4.03 -10.77 -18.52
CA LEU A 60 4.47 -10.74 -17.12
C LEU A 60 3.28 -10.91 -16.16
N LYS A 61 2.16 -10.22 -16.40
CA LYS A 61 0.90 -10.39 -15.66
C LYS A 61 0.44 -11.85 -15.73
N LYS A 62 0.34 -12.39 -16.95
CA LYS A 62 -0.18 -13.75 -17.19
C LYS A 62 0.65 -14.82 -16.50
N ALA A 63 1.98 -14.76 -16.65
CA ALA A 63 2.89 -15.72 -16.02
C ALA A 63 2.87 -15.59 -14.49
N SER A 64 2.84 -14.37 -13.96
CA SER A 64 2.82 -14.15 -12.51
C SER A 64 1.53 -14.66 -11.88
N ILE A 65 0.38 -14.41 -12.51
CA ILE A 65 -0.92 -14.95 -12.07
C ILE A 65 -0.89 -16.49 -12.08
N ARG A 66 -0.29 -17.11 -13.11
CA ARG A 66 -0.14 -18.57 -13.18
C ARG A 66 0.65 -19.11 -11.98
N HIS A 67 1.86 -18.60 -11.73
CA HIS A 67 2.70 -19.08 -10.63
C HIS A 67 2.08 -18.87 -9.24
N LEU A 68 1.29 -17.80 -9.07
CA LEU A 68 0.61 -17.53 -7.81
C LEU A 68 -0.63 -18.41 -7.59
N ARG A 69 -1.23 -18.94 -8.68
CA ARG A 69 -2.33 -19.91 -8.62
C ARG A 69 -1.84 -21.33 -8.47
N ASP A 70 -0.64 -21.64 -8.93
CA ASP A 70 -0.04 -22.96 -8.80
C ASP A 70 0.00 -23.37 -7.31
N THR A 71 -0.74 -24.43 -6.98
CA THR A 71 -0.85 -24.97 -5.62
C THR A 71 0.38 -25.80 -5.28
N ASP A 72 0.77 -25.77 -4.01
CA ASP A 72 1.82 -26.63 -3.48
C ASP A 72 1.43 -28.10 -3.70
N SER A 73 2.35 -28.91 -4.22
CA SER A 73 2.15 -30.36 -4.39
C SER A 73 2.17 -31.07 -3.04
N GLU A 74 1.69 -32.32 -2.98
CA GLU A 74 1.68 -33.14 -1.76
C GLU A 74 3.04 -33.27 -1.05
N GLN A 75 4.15 -33.05 -1.77
CA GLN A 75 5.53 -33.10 -1.27
C GLN A 75 6.01 -31.83 -0.52
N GLY A 76 5.12 -30.90 -0.16
CA GLY A 76 5.45 -29.69 0.60
C GLY A 76 6.01 -28.51 -0.21
N PRO A 77 6.22 -27.34 0.43
CA PRO A 77 6.65 -26.10 -0.23
C PRO A 77 8.13 -26.17 -0.65
N ALA A 78 8.40 -26.53 -1.90
CA ALA A 78 9.74 -26.47 -2.47
C ALA A 78 10.27 -25.02 -2.52
N LEU A 79 11.53 -24.80 -2.12
CA LEU A 79 12.16 -23.47 -2.06
C LEU A 79 11.99 -22.69 -3.37
N GLY A 80 12.38 -23.26 -4.51
CA GLY A 80 12.28 -22.59 -5.80
C GLY A 80 10.86 -22.16 -6.17
N ARG A 81 9.83 -22.93 -5.77
CA ARG A 81 8.43 -22.55 -6.00
C ARG A 81 8.01 -21.37 -5.12
N GLN A 82 8.42 -21.35 -3.85
CA GLN A 82 8.10 -20.23 -2.97
C GLN A 82 8.87 -18.96 -3.37
N ILE A 83 10.12 -19.09 -3.84
CA ILE A 83 10.87 -17.98 -4.44
C ILE A 83 10.16 -17.47 -5.69
N GLN A 84 9.71 -18.34 -6.60
CA GLN A 84 8.96 -17.90 -7.77
C GLN A 84 7.66 -17.18 -7.38
N ARG A 85 6.94 -17.63 -6.35
CA ARG A 85 5.75 -16.92 -5.84
C ARG A 85 6.10 -15.53 -5.32
N ALA A 86 7.23 -15.38 -4.62
CA ALA A 86 7.74 -14.08 -4.20
C ALA A 86 8.07 -13.18 -5.39
N VAL A 87 8.79 -13.69 -6.39
CA VAL A 87 9.12 -12.98 -7.63
C VAL A 87 7.86 -12.57 -8.39
N SER A 88 6.88 -13.46 -8.51
CA SER A 88 5.63 -13.20 -9.23
C SER A 88 4.75 -12.17 -8.52
N MET A 89 4.70 -12.16 -7.18
CA MET A 89 3.99 -11.11 -6.45
C MET A 89 4.68 -9.75 -6.60
N ALA A 90 6.01 -9.71 -6.49
CA ALA A 90 6.80 -8.50 -6.69
C ALA A 90 6.64 -7.93 -8.12
N ALA A 91 6.63 -8.81 -9.13
CA ALA A 91 6.39 -8.43 -10.52
C ALA A 91 4.98 -7.86 -10.72
N LEU A 92 3.95 -8.46 -10.12
CA LEU A 92 2.60 -7.89 -10.16
C LEU A 92 2.51 -6.54 -9.45
N ALA A 93 3.18 -6.38 -8.31
CA ALA A 93 3.24 -5.10 -7.59
C ALA A 93 3.89 -4.01 -8.45
N ALA A 94 5.04 -4.30 -9.08
CA ALA A 94 5.71 -3.38 -9.99
C ALA A 94 4.84 -2.99 -11.19
N VAL A 95 4.10 -3.95 -11.75
CA VAL A 95 3.11 -3.67 -12.82
C VAL A 95 1.99 -2.77 -12.32
N CYS A 96 1.44 -3.04 -11.12
CA CYS A 96 0.38 -2.22 -10.53
C CYS A 96 0.85 -0.77 -10.29
N GLU A 97 2.08 -0.57 -9.81
CA GLU A 97 2.65 0.76 -9.59
C GLU A 97 2.92 1.49 -10.90
N ALA A 98 3.51 0.83 -11.89
CA ALA A 98 3.76 1.42 -13.21
C ALA A 98 2.45 1.89 -13.85
N ILE A 99 1.41 1.07 -13.74
CA ILE A 99 0.06 1.38 -14.22
C ILE A 99 -0.58 2.53 -13.42
N ASP A 100 -0.45 2.55 -12.09
CA ASP A 100 -1.04 3.58 -11.23
C ASP A 100 -0.43 4.97 -11.47
N GLN A 101 0.89 5.01 -11.73
CA GLN A 101 1.61 6.23 -12.06
C GLN A 101 1.31 6.69 -13.49
N LYS A 102 1.04 5.76 -14.42
CA LYS A 102 0.88 6.05 -15.85
C LYS A 102 -0.33 5.31 -16.44
N PRO A 103 -1.55 5.88 -16.31
CA PRO A 103 -2.77 5.26 -16.82
C PRO A 103 -2.76 4.93 -18.32
N ALA A 104 -1.96 5.65 -19.12
CA ALA A 104 -1.75 5.38 -20.55
C ALA A 104 -1.26 3.95 -20.82
N LEU A 105 -0.54 3.32 -19.88
CA LEU A 105 -0.09 1.93 -19.99
C LEU A 105 -1.26 0.92 -19.93
N GLN A 106 -2.40 1.28 -19.31
CA GLN A 106 -3.60 0.43 -19.33
C GLN A 106 -4.26 0.40 -20.70
N LEU A 107 -4.28 1.54 -21.42
CA LEU A 107 -4.92 1.66 -22.74
C LEU A 107 -4.31 0.71 -23.78
N HIS A 108 -3.03 0.37 -23.62
CA HIS A 108 -2.29 -0.54 -24.48
C HIS A 108 -2.32 -2.01 -24.00
N SER A 109 -2.88 -2.27 -22.81
CA SER A 109 -3.10 -3.61 -22.28
C SER A 109 -4.52 -4.05 -22.63
N LEU A 110 -4.68 -4.85 -23.68
CA LEU A 110 -5.96 -5.41 -24.14
C LEU A 110 -6.71 -6.28 -23.10
N ASP A 111 -6.12 -6.53 -21.92
CA ASP A 111 -6.59 -7.50 -20.93
C ASP A 111 -6.66 -6.88 -19.51
N THR A 112 -7.70 -6.07 -19.28
CA THR A 112 -7.98 -5.37 -18.00
C THR A 112 -8.91 -6.16 -17.06
N GLY A 113 -9.07 -7.48 -17.29
CA GLY A 113 -9.97 -8.35 -16.53
C GLY A 113 -9.26 -9.36 -15.61
N PRO A 114 -8.28 -10.12 -16.10
CA PRO A 114 -7.72 -11.26 -15.34
C PRO A 114 -6.91 -10.86 -14.11
N LEU A 115 -6.24 -9.70 -14.15
CA LEU A 115 -5.47 -9.20 -13.00
C LEU A 115 -6.41 -8.77 -11.89
N GLU A 116 -7.43 -7.99 -12.21
CA GLU A 116 -8.43 -7.51 -11.29
C GLU A 116 -9.19 -8.67 -10.64
N GLN A 117 -9.60 -9.67 -11.43
CA GLN A 117 -10.22 -10.90 -10.92
C GLN A 117 -9.28 -11.70 -10.02
N PHE A 118 -8.01 -11.84 -10.39
CA PHE A 118 -7.02 -12.54 -9.55
C PHE A 118 -6.79 -11.80 -8.23
N LEU A 119 -6.53 -10.48 -8.28
CA LEU A 119 -6.28 -9.67 -7.09
C LEU A 119 -7.52 -9.62 -6.18
N ALA A 120 -8.71 -9.62 -6.76
CA ALA A 120 -9.96 -9.77 -6.01
C ALA A 120 -9.98 -11.09 -5.21
N SER A 121 -9.55 -12.20 -5.82
CA SER A 121 -9.51 -13.52 -5.17
C SER A 121 -8.34 -13.74 -4.19
N LEU A 122 -7.44 -12.74 -4.02
CA LEU A 122 -6.23 -12.90 -3.23
C LEU A 122 -6.54 -13.07 -1.74
N GLN A 123 -6.01 -14.14 -1.14
CA GLN A 123 -6.09 -14.39 0.30
C GLN A 123 -4.98 -13.61 1.03
N LEU A 124 -5.35 -12.51 1.69
CA LEU A 124 -4.41 -11.63 2.42
C LEU A 124 -3.87 -12.28 3.72
N ASP A 125 -4.57 -13.28 4.23
CA ASP A 125 -4.19 -14.10 5.38
C ASP A 125 -3.17 -15.19 5.03
N ARG A 126 -3.03 -15.53 3.74
CA ARG A 126 -2.12 -16.58 3.29
C ARG A 126 -0.69 -16.05 3.09
N MET A 127 0.16 -16.34 4.07
CA MET A 127 1.60 -16.04 4.01
C MET A 127 2.37 -17.02 3.11
N LEU A 128 3.57 -16.61 2.69
CA LEU A 128 4.52 -17.46 1.99
C LEU A 128 5.01 -18.56 2.95
N GLN A 129 4.90 -19.83 2.54
CA GLN A 129 5.21 -20.95 3.41
C GLN A 129 6.72 -21.14 3.52
N LYS A 130 7.23 -21.31 4.75
CA LYS A 130 8.66 -21.59 4.95
C LYS A 130 9.01 -22.92 4.24
N PRO A 131 9.96 -22.92 3.30
CA PRO A 131 10.36 -24.13 2.62
C PRO A 131 11.01 -25.11 3.59
N HIS A 132 10.86 -26.40 3.31
CA HIS A 132 11.45 -27.43 4.18
C HIS A 132 12.97 -27.36 4.08
N PRO A 133 13.70 -27.50 5.21
CA PRO A 133 15.12 -27.80 5.13
C PRO A 133 15.21 -29.15 4.42
N GLU A 134 15.96 -29.22 3.31
CA GLU A 134 16.25 -30.50 2.68
C GLU A 134 16.88 -31.39 3.75
N GLU A 135 16.29 -32.57 3.98
CA GLU A 135 16.71 -33.53 5.00
C GLU A 135 18.10 -34.09 4.66
N GLN A 136 19.16 -33.32 4.89
CA GLN A 136 20.52 -33.81 5.00
C GLN A 136 21.24 -33.06 6.13
N SER A 137 21.77 -33.85 7.06
CA SER A 137 22.54 -33.50 8.27
C SER A 137 21.72 -33.10 9.50
N SER A 138 21.50 -34.10 10.34
CA SER A 138 21.30 -33.97 11.77
C SER A 138 22.53 -33.31 12.41
N PHE A 139 22.28 -32.38 13.33
CA PHE A 139 23.28 -31.68 14.16
C PHE A 139 24.30 -30.83 13.41
N LEU A 140 23.96 -29.55 13.15
CA LEU A 140 24.77 -28.34 13.32
C LEU A 140 24.24 -27.22 12.39
N GLU A 141 23.99 -26.06 12.98
CA GLU A 141 23.62 -24.78 12.35
C GLU A 141 22.28 -24.71 11.60
N GLU A 142 21.59 -23.58 11.78
CA GLU A 142 20.40 -23.20 11.02
C GLU A 142 20.68 -23.37 9.52
N SER A 143 20.06 -24.37 8.90
CA SER A 143 20.17 -24.68 7.46
C SER A 143 20.14 -23.39 6.62
N SER A 144 21.30 -23.05 6.04
CA SER A 144 21.62 -21.79 5.37
C SER A 144 20.67 -21.44 4.21
N SER A 145 19.95 -22.43 3.67
CA SER A 145 18.98 -22.29 2.59
C SER A 145 17.75 -21.45 2.94
N SER A 146 17.39 -21.33 4.23
CA SER A 146 16.22 -20.55 4.70
C SER A 146 16.58 -19.26 5.44
N GLN A 147 17.86 -18.92 5.50
CA GLN A 147 18.34 -17.70 6.15
C GLN A 147 17.74 -16.47 5.43
N GLY A 148 17.13 -15.57 6.20
CA GLY A 148 16.47 -14.39 5.65
C GLY A 148 15.03 -14.61 5.15
N TRP A 149 14.42 -15.79 5.36
CA TRP A 149 13.03 -16.06 4.96
C TRP A 149 12.02 -15.03 5.49
N GLY A 150 12.20 -14.53 6.71
CA GLY A 150 11.34 -13.49 7.28
C GLY A 150 11.30 -12.21 6.42
N LYS A 151 12.44 -11.82 5.82
CA LYS A 151 12.52 -10.68 4.87
C LYS A 151 11.75 -10.98 3.59
N VAL A 152 11.82 -12.22 3.09
CA VAL A 152 11.10 -12.68 1.90
C VAL A 152 9.59 -12.65 2.14
N ALA A 153 9.14 -13.24 3.25
CA ALA A 153 7.72 -13.27 3.62
C ALA A 153 7.17 -11.85 3.84
N ALA A 154 7.93 -10.97 4.49
CA ALA A 154 7.55 -9.57 4.66
C ALA A 154 7.45 -8.82 3.32
N GLN A 155 8.39 -9.02 2.40
CA GLN A 155 8.33 -8.43 1.06
C GLN A 155 7.11 -8.92 0.29
N TYR A 156 6.81 -10.22 0.35
CA TYR A 156 5.63 -10.80 -0.27
C TYR A 156 4.34 -10.15 0.25
N ILE A 157 4.20 -9.99 1.57
CA ILE A 157 3.05 -9.31 2.18
C ILE A 157 2.99 -7.86 1.69
N HIS A 158 4.10 -7.12 1.71
CA HIS A 158 4.16 -5.76 1.17
C HIS A 158 3.61 -5.69 -0.26
N ASP A 159 4.07 -6.58 -1.14
CA ASP A 159 3.70 -6.60 -2.55
C ASP A 159 2.21 -6.94 -2.75
N GLN A 160 1.63 -7.79 -1.90
CA GLN A 160 0.17 -8.02 -1.85
C GLN A 160 -0.59 -6.71 -1.57
N TRP A 161 -0.11 -5.91 -0.61
CA TRP A 161 -0.75 -4.63 -0.25
C TRP A 161 -0.57 -3.55 -1.31
N VAL A 162 0.54 -3.57 -2.06
CA VAL A 162 0.73 -2.70 -3.24
C VAL A 162 -0.35 -3.02 -4.30
N CYS A 163 -0.49 -4.29 -4.66
CA CYS A 163 -1.51 -4.73 -5.62
C CYS A 163 -2.93 -4.39 -5.15
N LEU A 164 -3.23 -4.58 -3.86
CA LEU A 164 -4.54 -4.25 -3.30
C LEU A 164 -4.80 -2.73 -3.29
N SER A 165 -3.79 -1.91 -2.97
CA SER A 165 -3.91 -0.45 -2.99
C SER A 165 -4.27 0.04 -4.39
N PHE A 166 -3.62 -0.50 -5.41
CA PHE A 166 -3.93 -0.22 -6.82
C PHE A 166 -5.40 -0.54 -7.12
N LEU A 167 -5.84 -1.74 -6.75
CA LEU A 167 -7.19 -2.22 -7.00
C LEU A 167 -8.25 -1.37 -6.29
N LEU A 168 -8.07 -1.06 -5.00
CA LEU A 168 -8.98 -0.22 -4.23
C LEU A 168 -9.06 1.20 -4.79
N LYS A 169 -7.94 1.78 -5.23
CA LYS A 169 -7.90 3.11 -5.83
C LYS A 169 -8.68 3.15 -7.15
N LYS A 170 -8.46 2.16 -8.03
CA LYS A 170 -9.19 2.02 -9.30
C LYS A 170 -10.70 1.99 -9.09
N HIS A 171 -11.17 1.23 -8.09
CA HIS A 171 -12.61 1.18 -7.77
C HIS A 171 -13.13 2.42 -7.04
N HIS A 172 -12.30 3.13 -6.27
CA HIS A 172 -12.69 4.39 -5.64
C HIS A 172 -12.86 5.54 -6.65
N THR A 173 -12.09 5.53 -7.75
CA THR A 173 -12.20 6.55 -8.82
C THR A 173 -13.37 6.31 -9.77
N LEU A 174 -13.92 5.08 -9.81
CA LEU A 174 -15.13 4.76 -10.57
C LEU A 174 -16.35 5.19 -9.74
N VAL A 175 -16.79 6.44 -9.93
CA VAL A 175 -18.04 6.96 -9.35
C VAL A 175 -19.23 6.14 -9.90
N PRO A 176 -20.12 5.57 -9.06
CA PRO A 176 -21.38 5.04 -9.56
C PRO A 176 -22.24 6.23 -9.98
N ALA A 177 -22.40 6.44 -11.28
CA ALA A 177 -23.21 7.51 -11.85
C ALA A 177 -24.73 7.28 -11.74
N SER A 178 -25.17 6.16 -11.15
CA SER A 178 -26.58 5.86 -10.93
C SER A 178 -26.74 4.73 -9.92
N GLU A 179 -27.84 4.72 -9.17
CA GLU A 179 -28.31 3.54 -8.43
C GLU A 179 -28.72 2.45 -9.44
N GLY A 180 -27.75 1.69 -9.93
CA GLY A 180 -28.00 0.65 -10.91
C GLY A 180 -26.70 0.03 -11.37
N GLU A 181 -26.37 -1.10 -10.76
CA GLU A 181 -25.28 -2.03 -11.08
C GLU A 181 -23.85 -1.57 -10.68
N LEU A 182 -23.33 -2.24 -9.62
CA LEU A 182 -21.91 -2.25 -9.28
C LEU A 182 -21.10 -2.84 -10.46
N PRO A 183 -20.06 -2.16 -10.97
CA PRO A 183 -19.20 -2.71 -12.00
C PRO A 183 -18.57 -4.02 -11.52
N GLU A 184 -18.82 -5.12 -12.22
CA GLU A 184 -18.07 -6.36 -12.04
C GLU A 184 -16.61 -6.16 -12.48
N PRO A 185 -15.61 -6.77 -11.80
CA PRO A 185 -15.73 -7.77 -10.74
C PRO A 185 -15.96 -7.17 -9.35
N ARG A 186 -16.81 -7.82 -8.56
CA ARG A 186 -17.06 -7.44 -7.16
C ARG A 186 -15.86 -7.84 -6.30
N LEU A 187 -15.04 -6.87 -5.91
CA LEU A 187 -13.85 -7.13 -5.08
C LEU A 187 -14.23 -7.63 -3.69
N PRO A 188 -13.73 -8.80 -3.21
CA PRO A 188 -13.86 -9.24 -1.82
C PRO A 188 -13.40 -8.20 -0.80
N ALA A 189 -12.35 -7.43 -1.13
CA ALA A 189 -11.90 -6.32 -0.29
C ALA A 189 -12.93 -5.18 -0.14
N VAL A 190 -13.79 -4.99 -1.15
CA VAL A 190 -14.91 -4.03 -1.15
C VAL A 190 -16.18 -4.66 -0.59
N GLN A 191 -16.38 -5.98 -0.74
CA GLN A 191 -17.52 -6.72 -0.18
C GLN A 191 -17.39 -6.97 1.33
N ARG A 192 -16.17 -7.19 1.82
CA ARG A 192 -15.85 -7.44 3.24
C ARG A 192 -14.79 -6.45 3.73
N PRO A 193 -15.09 -5.14 3.72
CA PRO A 193 -14.12 -4.11 4.08
C PRO A 193 -13.61 -4.27 5.51
N ALA A 194 -14.46 -4.71 6.46
CA ALA A 194 -14.05 -4.91 7.86
C ALA A 194 -12.97 -5.99 8.01
N ARG A 195 -13.14 -7.14 7.35
CA ARG A 195 -12.12 -8.22 7.35
C ARG A 195 -10.82 -7.78 6.69
N THR A 196 -10.93 -6.99 5.62
CA THR A 196 -9.75 -6.44 4.93
C THR A 196 -9.01 -5.46 5.82
N LEU A 197 -9.72 -4.62 6.58
CA LEU A 197 -9.13 -3.73 7.55
C LEU A 197 -8.45 -4.49 8.70
N GLN A 198 -9.06 -5.57 9.20
CA GLN A 198 -8.43 -6.45 10.18
C GLN A 198 -7.15 -7.11 9.65
N ALA A 199 -7.16 -7.58 8.39
CA ALA A 199 -5.95 -8.09 7.75
C ALA A 199 -4.88 -6.99 7.62
N ALA A 200 -5.27 -5.73 7.40
CA ALA A 200 -4.35 -4.60 7.36
C ALA A 200 -3.69 -4.37 8.73
N VAL A 201 -4.48 -4.44 9.82
CA VAL A 201 -3.95 -4.37 11.19
C VAL A 201 -2.96 -5.51 11.46
N ALA A 202 -3.29 -6.74 11.09
CA ALA A 202 -2.38 -7.88 11.21
C ALA A 202 -1.10 -7.70 10.39
N ALA A 203 -1.20 -7.13 9.18
CA ALA A 203 -0.03 -6.84 8.35
C ALA A 203 0.90 -5.79 8.99
N LEU A 204 0.36 -4.74 9.61
CA LEU A 204 1.18 -3.75 10.33
C LEU A 204 1.97 -4.35 11.50
N ALA A 205 1.50 -5.46 12.08
CA ALA A 205 2.19 -6.14 13.19
C ALA A 205 3.39 -6.99 12.73
N VAL A 206 3.41 -7.44 11.47
CA VAL A 206 4.42 -8.37 10.94
C VAL A 206 5.40 -7.67 9.99
N LEU A 207 4.96 -6.63 9.30
CA LEU A 207 5.80 -5.92 8.34
C LEU A 207 6.88 -5.09 9.05
N PRO A 208 8.12 -5.08 8.53
CA PRO A 208 9.11 -4.08 8.88
C PRO A 208 8.55 -2.69 8.64
N SER A 209 8.87 -1.75 9.52
CA SER A 209 8.28 -0.41 9.49
C SER A 209 8.53 0.37 8.18
N VAL A 210 9.54 -0.01 7.40
CA VAL A 210 9.82 0.59 6.07
C VAL A 210 8.84 0.15 4.97
N SER A 211 8.07 -0.91 5.21
CA SER A 211 7.21 -1.58 4.22
C SER A 211 5.71 -1.37 4.48
N VAL A 212 5.35 -0.45 5.37
CA VAL A 212 3.95 -0.29 5.84
C VAL A 212 3.12 0.67 4.99
N LEU A 213 3.76 1.44 4.11
CA LEU A 213 3.13 2.50 3.34
C LEU A 213 1.95 2.01 2.47
N PRO A 214 2.03 0.88 1.74
CA PRO A 214 0.89 0.36 0.97
C PRO A 214 -0.30 -0.02 1.87
N VAL A 215 -0.03 -0.54 3.08
CA VAL A 215 -1.08 -0.89 4.05
C VAL A 215 -1.84 0.36 4.50
N LEU A 216 -1.12 1.43 4.84
CA LEU A 216 -1.73 2.72 5.23
C LEU A 216 -2.58 3.31 4.10
N ARG A 217 -2.12 3.19 2.85
CA ARG A 217 -2.90 3.63 1.67
C ARG A 217 -4.22 2.86 1.53
N CYS A 218 -4.20 1.54 1.76
CA CYS A 218 -5.42 0.72 1.79
C CYS A 218 -6.35 1.11 2.93
N MET A 219 -5.82 1.29 4.16
CA MET A 219 -6.61 1.70 5.32
C MET A 219 -7.36 3.02 5.07
N ARG A 220 -6.70 4.01 4.45
CA ARG A 220 -7.32 5.28 4.03
C ARG A 220 -8.55 5.10 3.15
N LEU A 221 -8.55 4.11 2.26
CA LEU A 221 -9.68 3.85 1.35
C LEU A 221 -10.80 3.02 2.00
N LEU A 222 -10.48 2.26 3.05
CA LEU A 222 -11.41 1.34 3.72
C LEU A 222 -12.16 2.02 4.87
N VAL A 223 -11.45 2.76 5.73
CA VAL A 223 -12.03 3.31 6.98
C VAL A 223 -13.22 4.25 6.77
N PRO A 224 -13.24 5.17 5.79
CA PRO A 224 -14.42 6.00 5.54
C PRO A 224 -15.71 5.19 5.30
N LYS A 225 -15.59 3.96 4.80
CA LYS A 225 -16.73 3.06 4.52
C LYS A 225 -17.20 2.28 5.75
N LEU A 226 -16.36 2.20 6.79
CA LEU A 226 -16.58 1.37 7.98
C LEU A 226 -16.85 2.19 9.23
N LEU A 227 -16.51 3.47 9.24
CA LEU A 227 -16.52 4.27 10.47
C LEU A 227 -17.89 4.31 11.16
N ALA A 228 -18.97 4.31 10.37
CA ALA A 228 -20.35 4.30 10.89
C ALA A 228 -20.88 2.91 11.26
N SER A 229 -20.35 1.83 10.67
CA SER A 229 -20.90 0.47 10.79
C SER A 229 -20.03 -0.48 11.61
N SER A 230 -18.74 -0.17 11.79
CA SER A 230 -17.74 -1.01 12.45
C SER A 230 -16.65 -0.12 13.09
N GLU A 231 -17.09 0.79 13.97
CA GLU A 231 -16.23 1.81 14.59
C GLU A 231 -15.05 1.20 15.36
N SER A 232 -15.26 0.10 16.09
CA SER A 232 -14.22 -0.55 16.89
C SER A 232 -13.01 -1.02 16.06
N VAL A 233 -13.26 -1.59 14.88
CA VAL A 233 -12.20 -2.02 13.95
C VAL A 233 -11.44 -0.81 13.38
N CYS A 234 -12.12 0.31 13.18
CA CYS A 234 -11.47 1.55 12.74
C CYS A 234 -10.57 2.14 13.84
N VAL A 235 -11.03 2.12 15.09
CA VAL A 235 -10.23 2.53 16.26
C VAL A 235 -8.98 1.67 16.40
N GLU A 236 -9.11 0.35 16.28
CA GLU A 236 -7.97 -0.58 16.30
C GLU A 236 -6.97 -0.26 15.18
N ALA A 237 -7.47 0.05 13.97
CA ALA A 237 -6.63 0.45 12.85
C ALA A 237 -5.90 1.78 13.10
N PHE A 238 -6.55 2.76 13.72
CA PHE A 238 -5.90 4.01 14.12
C PHE A 238 -4.77 3.79 15.12
N ASP A 239 -5.02 2.99 16.17
CA ASP A 239 -4.01 2.67 17.18
C ASP A 239 -2.84 1.88 16.58
N ALA A 240 -3.11 0.89 15.74
CA ALA A 240 -2.08 0.12 15.05
C ALA A 240 -1.21 1.00 14.14
N ALA A 241 -1.83 1.81 13.29
CA ALA A 241 -1.12 2.70 12.39
C ALA A 241 -0.28 3.74 13.15
N TRP A 242 -0.81 4.34 14.21
CA TRP A 242 -0.07 5.30 15.02
C TRP A 242 1.13 4.65 15.71
N ARG A 243 0.95 3.46 16.31
CA ARG A 243 2.04 2.70 16.94
C ARG A 243 3.18 2.41 15.97
N THR A 244 2.84 2.00 14.75
CA THR A 244 3.82 1.72 13.70
C THR A 244 4.55 2.96 13.21
N VAL A 245 3.86 4.10 13.06
CA VAL A 245 4.46 5.35 12.57
C VAL A 245 5.29 6.02 13.65
N SER A 246 4.84 6.00 14.90
CA SER A 246 5.57 6.59 16.03
C SER A 246 6.87 5.84 16.34
N SER A 247 6.90 4.52 16.18
CA SER A 247 8.13 3.73 16.35
C SER A 247 9.21 4.05 15.30
N LEU A 248 8.82 4.64 14.16
CA LEU A 248 9.73 5.11 13.12
C LEU A 248 10.40 6.44 13.42
N SER A 249 10.06 7.12 14.53
CA SER A 249 10.50 8.49 14.82
C SER A 249 12.02 8.72 14.74
N ASN A 250 12.83 7.68 14.95
CA ASN A 250 14.29 7.74 14.87
C ASN A 250 14.87 7.59 13.44
N THR A 251 14.06 7.17 12.46
CA THR A 251 14.51 6.89 11.08
C THR A 251 13.89 7.89 10.10
N GLN A 252 14.59 9.00 9.84
CA GLN A 252 14.03 10.14 9.08
C GLN A 252 13.49 9.74 7.70
N LEU A 253 14.23 8.92 6.94
CA LEU A 253 13.87 8.54 5.57
C LEU A 253 12.52 7.82 5.47
N THR A 254 12.17 7.03 6.49
CA THR A 254 10.93 6.22 6.50
C THR A 254 9.84 6.86 7.35
N PHE A 255 10.22 7.67 8.34
CA PHE A 255 9.28 8.38 9.20
C PHE A 255 8.39 9.34 8.42
N TRP A 256 8.98 10.26 7.64
CA TRP A 256 8.20 11.33 7.00
C TRP A 256 7.19 10.83 5.97
N PRO A 257 7.53 9.88 5.07
CA PRO A 257 6.55 9.28 4.17
C PRO A 257 5.42 8.57 4.91
N SER A 258 5.74 7.81 5.96
CA SER A 258 4.75 7.08 6.78
C SER A 258 3.86 8.02 7.58
N LEU A 259 4.42 9.10 8.16
CA LEU A 259 3.67 10.14 8.84
C LEU A 259 2.69 10.83 7.89
N LYS A 260 3.14 11.20 6.69
CA LYS A 260 2.27 11.82 5.69
C LYS A 260 1.12 10.90 5.31
N ALA A 261 1.38 9.61 5.10
CA ALA A 261 0.33 8.64 4.79
C ALA A 261 -0.62 8.41 5.97
N PHE A 262 -0.11 8.39 7.20
CA PHE A 262 -0.91 8.30 8.42
C PHE A 262 -1.83 9.51 8.60
N VAL A 263 -1.31 10.72 8.40
CA VAL A 263 -2.10 11.96 8.47
C VAL A 263 -3.21 11.93 7.41
N GLN A 264 -2.86 11.57 6.17
CA GLN A 264 -3.83 11.39 5.09
C GLN A 264 -4.87 10.29 5.37
N PHE A 265 -4.56 9.35 6.25
CA PHE A 265 -5.45 8.28 6.64
C PHE A 265 -6.41 8.72 7.76
N VAL A 266 -5.88 9.10 8.92
CA VAL A 266 -6.68 9.38 10.13
C VAL A 266 -7.40 10.72 10.05
N PHE A 267 -6.77 11.71 9.39
CA PHE A 267 -7.30 13.07 9.25
C PHE A 267 -7.88 13.33 7.86
N ASP A 268 -8.34 12.28 7.18
CA ASP A 268 -9.13 12.42 5.95
C ASP A 268 -10.47 13.13 6.24
N THR A 269 -10.90 14.02 5.34
CA THR A 269 -12.11 14.85 5.55
C THR A 269 -13.36 14.01 5.80
N LYS A 270 -13.52 12.86 5.12
CA LYS A 270 -14.68 11.98 5.32
C LYS A 270 -14.61 11.33 6.70
N VAL A 271 -13.42 10.89 7.14
CA VAL A 271 -13.20 10.33 8.46
C VAL A 271 -13.54 11.35 9.55
N LEU A 272 -12.95 12.56 9.45
CA LEU A 272 -13.19 13.64 10.41
C LEU A 272 -14.67 14.01 10.51
N THR A 273 -15.33 14.15 9.36
CA THR A 273 -16.77 14.49 9.28
C THR A 273 -17.66 13.41 9.88
N ILE A 274 -17.44 12.15 9.51
CA ILE A 274 -18.26 11.04 10.02
C ILE A 274 -18.04 10.86 11.53
N ALA A 275 -16.79 10.89 12.00
CA ALA A 275 -16.47 10.78 13.42
C ALA A 275 -17.09 11.92 14.24
N ALA A 276 -16.97 13.17 13.77
CA ALA A 276 -17.54 14.33 14.44
C ALA A 276 -19.08 14.29 14.51
N LYS A 277 -19.73 13.71 13.49
CA LYS A 277 -21.19 13.51 13.48
C LYS A 277 -21.62 12.45 14.50
N ILE A 278 -20.91 11.33 14.58
CA ILE A 278 -21.24 10.21 15.48
C ILE A 278 -20.86 10.54 16.93
N LYS A 279 -19.75 11.24 17.15
CA LYS A 279 -19.14 11.52 18.47
C LYS A 279 -18.88 10.24 19.30
N GLY A 280 -18.55 9.14 18.60
CA GLY A 280 -18.26 7.83 19.19
C GLY A 280 -16.79 7.64 19.56
N GLN A 281 -16.36 6.38 19.70
CA GLN A 281 -15.00 6.02 20.10
C GLN A 281 -13.94 6.56 19.12
N ALA A 282 -14.23 6.55 17.82
CA ALA A 282 -13.32 7.06 16.80
C ALA A 282 -13.06 8.55 16.93
N TYR A 283 -14.08 9.34 17.29
CA TYR A 283 -13.93 10.78 17.51
C TYR A 283 -12.94 11.08 18.64
N PHE A 284 -13.13 10.42 19.78
CA PHE A 284 -12.21 10.57 20.92
C PHE A 284 -10.81 10.04 20.59
N LYS A 285 -10.71 8.94 19.84
CA LYS A 285 -9.42 8.39 19.42
C LYS A 285 -8.65 9.33 18.49
N ILE A 286 -9.32 9.98 17.54
CA ILE A 286 -8.71 10.99 16.65
C ILE A 286 -8.16 12.15 17.48
N LYS A 287 -8.94 12.64 18.46
CA LYS A 287 -8.47 13.67 19.39
C LYS A 287 -7.27 13.20 20.21
N GLU A 288 -7.29 11.98 20.72
CA GLU A 288 -6.15 11.40 21.46
C GLU A 288 -4.88 11.37 20.61
N ILE A 289 -4.98 10.91 19.35
CA ILE A 289 -3.87 10.87 18.40
C ILE A 289 -3.37 12.28 18.08
N MET A 290 -4.27 13.25 17.90
CA MET A 290 -3.92 14.65 17.69
C MET A 290 -3.05 15.18 18.84
N HIS A 291 -3.43 14.94 20.10
CA HIS A 291 -2.64 15.32 21.26
C HIS A 291 -1.25 14.63 21.28
N LYS A 292 -1.18 13.34 20.96
CA LYS A 292 0.09 12.61 20.84
C LYS A 292 0.99 13.17 19.73
N MET A 293 0.42 13.65 18.63
CA MET A 293 1.17 14.28 17.54
C MET A 293 1.73 15.65 17.94
N ILE A 294 0.96 16.44 18.71
CA ILE A 294 1.41 17.72 19.31
C ILE A 294 2.52 17.48 20.34
N GLU A 295 2.42 16.44 21.15
CA GLU A 295 3.49 16.07 22.08
C GLU A 295 4.76 15.66 21.32
N MET A 296 4.63 14.83 20.27
CA MET A 296 5.76 14.41 19.45
C MET A 296 6.44 15.58 18.74
N SER A 297 5.69 16.62 18.35
CA SER A 297 6.26 17.77 17.66
C SER A 297 7.12 18.66 18.55
N ALA A 298 7.00 18.55 19.88
CA ALA A 298 7.93 19.20 20.82
C ALA A 298 9.35 18.65 20.70
N VAL A 299 9.49 17.35 20.39
CA VAL A 299 10.79 16.68 20.23
C VAL A 299 11.21 16.63 18.76
N LYS A 300 10.26 16.52 17.84
CA LYS A 300 10.50 16.37 16.40
C LYS A 300 9.81 17.46 15.59
N SER A 301 10.56 18.53 15.33
CA SER A 301 10.08 19.65 14.52
C SER A 301 9.53 19.19 13.16
N GLY A 302 8.40 19.77 12.74
CA GLY A 302 7.72 19.47 11.47
C GLY A 302 6.60 18.42 11.55
N VAL A 303 6.49 17.65 12.65
CA VAL A 303 5.39 16.69 12.83
C VAL A 303 4.03 17.38 12.80
N PHE A 304 3.88 18.44 13.61
CA PHE A 304 2.63 19.19 13.65
C PHE A 304 2.38 19.98 12.36
N ASN A 305 3.42 20.54 11.74
CA ASN A 305 3.30 21.19 10.44
C ASN A 305 2.73 20.25 9.37
N THR A 306 3.10 18.95 9.40
CA THR A 306 2.56 17.94 8.48
C THR A 306 1.05 17.76 8.68
N LEU A 307 0.61 17.71 9.94
CA LEU A 307 -0.81 17.61 10.29
C LEU A 307 -1.59 18.86 9.89
N ILE A 308 -1.15 20.04 10.31
CA ILE A 308 -1.81 21.31 10.01
C ILE A 308 -1.89 21.56 8.52
N THR A 309 -0.78 21.37 7.79
CA THR A 309 -0.76 21.56 6.33
C THR A 309 -1.81 20.68 5.65
N HIS A 310 -1.93 19.42 6.06
CA HIS A 310 -2.93 18.52 5.52
C HIS A 310 -4.36 18.97 5.85
N CYS A 311 -4.67 19.21 7.12
CA CYS A 311 -6.02 19.64 7.54
C CYS A 311 -6.44 20.94 6.87
N CYS A 312 -5.55 21.94 6.80
CA CYS A 312 -5.83 23.20 6.10
C CYS A 312 -6.10 22.98 4.60
N GLN A 313 -5.29 22.18 3.90
CA GLN A 313 -5.55 21.85 2.50
C GLN A 313 -6.91 21.15 2.33
N SER A 314 -7.23 20.22 3.21
CA SER A 314 -8.49 19.48 3.19
C SER A 314 -9.72 20.34 3.52
N TRP A 315 -9.59 21.36 4.37
CA TRP A 315 -10.70 22.24 4.78
C TRP A 315 -10.90 23.43 3.83
N VAL A 316 -9.81 23.95 3.23
CA VAL A 316 -9.87 25.14 2.36
C VAL A 316 -10.30 24.81 0.94
N VAL A 317 -10.03 23.59 0.45
CA VAL A 317 -10.46 23.19 -0.90
C VAL A 317 -11.99 23.05 -0.93
N PRO A 318 -12.71 23.83 -1.76
CA PRO A 318 -14.15 23.66 -1.92
C PRO A 318 -14.41 22.26 -2.52
N ALA A 319 -15.31 21.49 -1.93
CA ALA A 319 -15.83 20.31 -2.61
C ALA A 319 -16.40 20.78 -3.95
N SER A 320 -16.00 20.16 -5.06
CA SER A 320 -16.42 20.51 -6.43
C SER A 320 -17.94 20.51 -6.64
N ASN A 321 -18.71 20.07 -5.64
CA ASN A 321 -20.15 19.91 -5.67
C ASN A 321 -20.87 20.78 -4.62
N GLY A 322 -20.47 22.05 -4.44
CA GLY A 322 -21.28 23.09 -3.81
C GLY A 322 -21.73 22.86 -2.36
N SER A 323 -21.21 21.86 -1.65
CA SER A 323 -21.59 21.58 -0.27
C SER A 323 -20.74 22.43 0.69
N GLN A 324 -21.40 23.22 1.53
CA GLN A 324 -20.81 23.98 2.65
C GLN A 324 -20.14 23.09 3.74
N GLY A 325 -19.85 21.82 3.45
CA GLY A 325 -19.45 20.81 4.42
C GLY A 325 -17.95 20.76 4.75
N SER A 326 -17.09 21.57 4.11
CA SER A 326 -15.64 21.48 4.35
C SER A 326 -15.22 22.08 5.70
N LEU A 327 -15.84 23.20 6.10
CA LEU A 327 -15.50 23.93 7.33
C LEU A 327 -16.18 23.37 8.59
N SER A 328 -17.31 22.66 8.47
CA SER A 328 -18.03 22.13 9.63
C SER A 328 -17.22 21.07 10.41
N SER A 329 -16.37 20.32 9.72
CA SER A 329 -15.43 19.43 10.39
C SER A 329 -14.34 20.20 11.15
N ALA A 330 -13.88 21.34 10.65
CA ALA A 330 -12.88 22.18 11.32
C ALA A 330 -13.37 22.68 12.69
N GLU A 331 -14.65 23.07 12.80
CA GLU A 331 -15.25 23.46 14.08
C GLU A 331 -15.18 22.35 15.13
N SER A 332 -15.41 21.10 14.70
CA SER A 332 -15.42 19.92 15.59
C SER A 332 -14.02 19.54 16.10
N TYR A 333 -12.98 20.06 15.46
CA TYR A 333 -11.57 19.89 15.83
C TYR A 333 -10.88 21.24 16.03
N GLY A 334 -11.60 22.26 16.51
CA GLY A 334 -11.07 23.62 16.68
C GLY A 334 -9.83 23.70 17.58
N GLU A 335 -9.66 22.77 18.52
CA GLU A 335 -8.44 22.58 19.32
C GLU A 335 -7.17 22.48 18.46
N LEU A 336 -7.25 21.83 17.29
CA LEU A 336 -6.15 21.71 16.33
C LEU A 336 -5.74 23.06 15.75
N VAL A 337 -6.71 23.92 15.44
CA VAL A 337 -6.48 25.26 14.89
C VAL A 337 -5.97 26.20 15.99
N LEU A 338 -6.54 26.12 17.19
CA LEU A 338 -6.05 26.86 18.35
C LEU A 338 -4.60 26.52 18.62
N GLU A 339 -4.26 25.23 18.63
CA GLU A 339 -2.89 24.80 18.79
C GLU A 339 -2.03 25.26 17.60
N ALA A 340 -2.49 25.22 16.35
CA ALA A 340 -1.74 25.80 15.21
C ALA A 340 -1.36 27.27 15.39
N CYS A 341 -2.23 28.07 16.00
CA CYS A 341 -1.99 29.49 16.26
C CYS A 341 -1.04 29.73 17.44
N THR A 342 -0.99 28.83 18.41
CA THR A 342 -0.08 28.91 19.56
C THR A 342 1.25 28.20 19.31
N PHE A 343 1.23 27.17 18.47
CA PHE A 343 2.33 26.27 18.15
C PHE A 343 3.25 26.90 17.12
N GLY A 344 4.44 27.21 17.61
CA GLY A 344 5.58 27.57 16.81
C GLY A 344 6.80 27.43 17.70
N THR A 345 7.93 27.04 17.12
CA THR A 345 9.22 27.33 17.78
C THR A 345 9.19 28.80 18.15
N VAL A 346 9.53 29.12 19.39
CA VAL A 346 9.73 30.48 19.90
C VAL A 346 10.76 31.18 19.01
N PHE A 347 10.31 31.70 17.87
CA PHE A 347 11.01 32.64 17.03
C PHE A 347 10.09 33.84 16.92
N ARG A 348 10.31 34.72 17.92
CA ARG A 348 9.81 36.08 18.07
C ARG A 348 8.33 36.20 18.46
N ARG A 349 8.14 36.34 19.78
CA ARG A 349 6.95 36.91 20.44
C ARG A 349 6.51 38.28 19.87
N ASP A 350 7.30 38.91 19.00
CA ASP A 350 7.11 40.28 18.56
C ASP A 350 6.37 40.43 17.21
N GLN A 351 5.90 39.32 16.61
CA GLN A 351 5.06 39.36 15.40
C GLN A 351 3.88 38.37 15.50
N ARG A 352 3.11 38.47 16.59
CA ARG A 352 1.76 37.89 16.65
C ARG A 352 0.72 38.96 16.41
#